data_AF-A0A936LRH6-F1
#
_entry.id   AF-A0A936LRH6-F1
#
_cell.length_a   1.000
_cell.length_b   1.000
_cell.length_c   1.000
_cell.angle_alpha   90.00
_cell.angle_beta   90.00
_cell.angle_gamma   90.00
#
_symmetry.space_group_name_H-M   'P 1'
#
loop_
_entity.id
_entity.type
_entity.pdbx_description
1 polymer ?
#
loop_
_entity_poly.entity_id
_entity_poly.type
_entity_poly.pdbx_seq_one_letter_code
_entity_poly.pdbx_strand_id
1 'polypeptide(L)'
;MIKQELAKAQDETMAMMAQGVGKGLEVKVRNEKAFHENESDDPLKANWNGQLEDKGKRISASVDEIPGSGLYRLKIFVRSIYKQEPLKGKVQFFLHPSFNNPKPVIEAKDGEACLQLVSYGSFTLGAQTEDGAMLKLDLATDVVGVSGI
;
A
#
# COMPACT_ATOMS: atom_id res chain seq x y z
N MET A 1 -20.31 -40.09 -47.84
CA MET A 1 -19.36 -39.08 -48.36
C MET A 1 -19.81 -37.75 -47.74
N ILE A 2 -19.18 -37.21 -46.67
CA ILE A 2 -17.77 -36.79 -46.47
C ILE A 2 -17.44 -35.50 -47.24
N LYS A 3 -17.35 -34.38 -46.47
CA LYS A 3 -16.44 -33.20 -46.52
C LYS A 3 -16.07 -32.59 -47.90
N GLN A 4 -16.03 -31.26 -48.12
CA GLN A 4 -15.10 -30.27 -47.52
C GLN A 4 -15.66 -28.82 -47.73
N GLU A 5 -15.62 -27.95 -46.71
CA GLU A 5 -14.77 -26.73 -46.56
C GLU A 5 -15.17 -25.53 -47.45
N LEU A 6 -15.32 -24.28 -46.96
CA LEU A 6 -14.32 -23.49 -46.23
C LEU A 6 -14.91 -22.44 -45.22
N ALA A 7 -14.05 -21.95 -44.31
CA ALA A 7 -14.25 -20.93 -43.26
C ALA A 7 -14.81 -19.55 -43.73
N LYS A 8 -15.61 -18.75 -42.99
CA LYS A 8 -15.60 -18.23 -41.59
C LYS A 8 -14.77 -16.93 -41.38
N ALA A 9 -15.46 -15.78 -41.31
CA ALA A 9 -15.16 -14.55 -40.53
C ALA A 9 -16.41 -13.63 -40.63
N GLN A 10 -17.12 -13.26 -39.55
CA GLN A 10 -16.77 -12.29 -38.50
C GLN A 10 -16.62 -10.85 -39.00
N ASP A 11 -17.72 -10.07 -38.96
CA ASP A 11 -17.66 -8.62 -38.70
C ASP A 11 -19.01 -8.09 -38.14
N GLU A 12 -18.97 -6.90 -37.54
CA GLU A 12 -20.11 -6.00 -37.23
C GLU A 12 -21.25 -6.52 -36.32
N THR A 13 -21.12 -6.30 -35.01
CA THR A 13 -22.28 -6.25 -34.08
C THR A 13 -22.19 -4.99 -33.21
N MET A 14 -22.55 -3.84 -33.80
CA MET A 14 -22.52 -2.55 -33.09
C MET A 14 -23.56 -1.54 -33.61
N ALA A 15 -24.84 -1.70 -33.24
CA ALA A 15 -25.85 -0.64 -33.25
C ALA A 15 -27.12 -1.06 -32.49
N MET A 16 -27.81 -0.09 -31.86
CA MET A 16 -29.13 -0.20 -31.19
C MET A 16 -29.15 -1.06 -29.91
N MET A 17 -29.76 -0.68 -28.77
CA MET A 17 -30.50 0.53 -28.34
C MET A 17 -30.51 0.54 -26.77
N ALA A 18 -30.83 1.59 -26.01
CA ALA A 18 -31.34 2.94 -26.30
C ALA A 18 -30.75 3.97 -25.28
N GLN A 19 -31.59 4.75 -24.58
CA GLN A 19 -31.25 5.78 -23.57
C GLN A 19 -32.35 5.82 -22.48
N GLY A 20 -32.05 6.23 -21.23
CA GLY A 20 -33.08 6.27 -20.16
C GLY A 20 -32.67 6.92 -18.82
N VAL A 21 -33.13 8.16 -18.61
CA VAL A 21 -32.93 9.07 -17.46
C VAL A 21 -33.39 8.52 -16.09
N GLY A 22 -32.72 8.89 -14.97
CA GLY A 22 -33.34 8.87 -13.63
C GLY A 22 -32.42 9.02 -12.40
N LYS A 23 -32.72 9.96 -11.49
CA LYS A 23 -32.01 10.16 -10.21
C LYS A 23 -32.40 9.11 -9.15
N GLY A 24 -31.49 8.77 -8.23
CA GLY A 24 -31.84 8.08 -6.99
C GLY A 24 -30.64 7.86 -6.05
N LEU A 25 -30.58 8.58 -4.93
CA LEU A 25 -29.63 8.33 -3.84
C LEU A 25 -30.32 7.42 -2.81
N GLU A 26 -29.91 6.16 -2.67
CA GLU A 26 -30.23 5.35 -1.48
C GLU A 26 -28.99 4.60 -1.01
N VAL A 27 -28.36 5.10 0.05
CA VAL A 27 -27.25 4.42 0.73
C VAL A 27 -27.84 3.45 1.75
N LYS A 28 -27.79 2.15 1.45
CA LYS A 28 -28.32 1.09 2.31
C LYS A 28 -27.21 0.43 3.13
N VAL A 29 -26.93 0.98 4.32
CA VAL A 29 -25.92 0.41 5.26
C VAL A 29 -26.56 -0.61 6.19
N ARG A 30 -26.06 -1.86 6.15
CA ARG A 30 -25.75 -2.78 7.27
C ARG A 30 -25.19 -4.07 6.64
N ASN A 31 -23.96 -4.48 6.98
CA ASN A 31 -23.63 -5.45 8.04
C ASN A 31 -24.37 -6.79 7.85
N GLU A 32 -23.74 -7.97 7.90
CA GLU A 32 -22.52 -8.35 8.65
C GLU A 32 -21.93 -9.72 8.23
N LYS A 33 -20.65 -9.94 8.58
CA LYS A 33 -19.90 -11.23 8.59
C LYS A 33 -19.87 -12.07 7.31
N ALA A 34 -18.78 -11.90 6.56
CA ALA A 34 -18.02 -13.04 6.05
C ALA A 34 -16.52 -12.72 6.23
N PHE A 35 -15.83 -13.45 7.11
CA PHE A 35 -14.36 -13.51 7.07
C PHE A 35 -14.00 -14.33 5.84
N HIS A 36 -13.57 -13.65 4.78
CA HIS A 36 -12.74 -14.24 3.75
C HIS A 36 -11.36 -13.63 3.91
N GLU A 37 -10.37 -14.46 4.24
CA GLU A 37 -8.97 -14.13 4.01
C GLU A 37 -8.75 -14.10 2.49
N ASN A 38 -9.08 -12.97 1.87
CA ASN A 38 -8.60 -12.67 0.53
C ASN A 38 -7.12 -12.35 0.64
N GLU A 39 -6.27 -13.36 0.43
CA GLU A 39 -4.81 -13.23 0.17
C GLU A 39 -4.46 -12.33 -1.03
N SER A 40 -5.45 -11.67 -1.64
CA SER A 40 -5.38 -10.90 -2.89
C SER A 40 -5.45 -9.37 -2.71
N ASP A 41 -5.58 -8.84 -1.49
CA ASP A 41 -5.57 -7.39 -1.19
C ASP A 41 -4.39 -6.98 -0.27
N ASP A 42 -3.26 -7.67 -0.41
CA ASP A 42 -1.98 -7.29 0.20
C ASP A 42 -1.19 -6.40 -0.79
N PRO A 43 -1.31 -5.06 -0.73
CA PRO A 43 -0.61 -4.16 -1.68
C PRO A 43 0.91 -4.28 -1.61
N LEU A 44 1.46 -4.85 -0.53
CA LEU A 44 2.88 -5.12 -0.35
C LEU A 44 3.38 -6.37 -1.13
N LYS A 45 2.48 -7.30 -1.49
CA LYS A 45 2.81 -8.52 -2.27
C LYS A 45 2.81 -8.26 -3.79
N ALA A 46 2.03 -7.29 -4.28
CA ALA A 46 1.93 -7.00 -5.71
C ALA A 46 2.91 -5.91 -6.16
N ASN A 47 4.06 -6.34 -6.73
CA ASN A 47 5.05 -5.51 -7.46
C ASN A 47 5.96 -4.57 -6.65
N TRP A 48 5.97 -4.63 -5.32
CA TRP A 48 6.84 -3.79 -4.48
C TRP A 48 8.16 -4.53 -4.17
N ASN A 49 9.11 -4.45 -5.10
CA ASN A 49 10.33 -5.27 -5.17
C ASN A 49 11.43 -4.95 -4.13
N GLY A 50 11.07 -4.77 -2.85
CA GLY A 50 12.04 -4.77 -1.75
C GLY A 50 12.98 -3.57 -1.71
N GLN A 51 12.62 -2.46 -2.38
CA GLN A 51 13.50 -1.30 -2.45
C GLN A 51 13.21 -0.34 -1.28
N LEU A 52 14.25 -0.13 -0.47
CA LEU A 52 14.32 0.97 0.50
C LEU A 52 14.30 2.34 -0.20
N GLU A 53 14.56 2.38 -1.52
CA GLU A 53 14.71 3.59 -2.32
C GLU A 53 14.00 3.46 -3.66
N ASP A 54 13.15 4.43 -4.00
CA ASP A 54 12.47 4.52 -5.30
C ASP A 54 12.24 6.01 -5.65
N LYS A 55 12.34 6.37 -6.94
CA LYS A 55 12.19 7.74 -7.48
C LYS A 55 12.87 8.84 -6.65
N GLY A 56 14.10 8.59 -6.19
CA GLY A 56 14.87 9.54 -5.37
C GLY A 56 14.33 9.74 -3.95
N LYS A 57 13.42 8.88 -3.48
CA LYS A 57 12.93 8.83 -2.10
C LYS A 57 13.53 7.62 -1.38
N ARG A 58 13.60 7.67 -0.05
CA ARG A 58 14.06 6.58 0.81
C ARG A 58 13.11 6.41 1.99
N ILE A 59 12.83 5.15 2.34
CA ILE A 59 12.21 4.76 3.61
C ILE A 59 13.27 4.28 4.61
N SER A 60 13.09 4.60 5.88
CA SER A 60 13.88 4.05 6.98
C SER A 60 13.07 4.01 8.27
N ALA A 61 13.57 3.33 9.30
CA ALA A 61 12.98 3.40 10.63
C ALA A 61 14.04 3.46 11.74
N SER A 62 13.58 3.86 12.92
CA SER A 62 14.27 3.68 14.19
C SER A 62 13.37 2.88 15.13
N VAL A 63 13.96 1.95 15.88
CA VAL A 63 13.28 1.07 16.84
C VAL A 63 13.87 1.32 18.21
N ASP A 64 13.04 1.76 19.14
CA ASP A 64 13.38 1.93 20.55
C ASP A 64 12.56 0.92 21.38
N GLU A 65 13.18 0.01 22.13
CA GLU A 65 12.44 -0.84 23.08
C GLU A 65 11.81 0.03 24.19
N ILE A 66 10.57 -0.29 24.59
CA ILE A 66 9.89 0.33 25.73
C ILE A 66 10.14 -0.55 26.97
N PRO A 67 11.01 -0.13 27.92
CA PRO A 67 11.50 -1.01 28.98
C PRO A 67 10.38 -1.62 29.82
N GLY A 68 10.48 -2.92 30.09
CA GLY A 68 9.54 -3.66 30.94
C GLY A 68 8.16 -3.92 30.33
N SER A 69 7.96 -3.64 29.03
CA SER A 69 6.67 -3.85 28.35
C SER A 69 6.66 -4.97 27.31
N GLY A 70 7.83 -5.37 26.78
CA GLY A 70 7.92 -6.26 25.61
C GLY A 70 7.41 -5.61 24.31
N LEU A 71 7.32 -4.28 24.27
CA LEU A 71 6.86 -3.51 23.12
C LEU A 71 7.97 -2.60 22.58
N TYR A 72 7.88 -2.28 21.30
CA TYR A 72 8.84 -1.46 20.57
C TYR A 72 8.15 -0.20 20.04
N ARG A 73 8.76 0.96 20.30
CA ARG A 73 8.40 2.23 19.69
C ARG A 73 9.08 2.34 18.34
N LEU A 74 8.27 2.50 17.30
CA LEU A 74 8.72 2.59 15.92
C LEU A 74 8.55 4.03 15.44
N LYS A 75 9.61 4.59 14.86
CA LYS A 75 9.57 5.84 14.09
C LYS A 75 9.94 5.50 12.65
N ILE A 76 8.98 5.61 11.73
CA ILE A 76 9.17 5.35 10.30
C ILE A 76 9.27 6.69 9.59
N PHE A 77 10.23 6.79 8.69
CA PHE A 77 10.63 8.01 8.00
C PHE A 77 10.59 7.80 6.49
N VAL A 78 10.03 8.74 5.76
CA VAL A 78 10.18 8.85 4.30
C VAL A 78 10.78 10.21 3.97
N ARG A 79 11.90 10.19 3.25
CA ARG A 79 12.69 11.38 2.87
C ARG A 79 13.01 11.36 1.39
N SER A 80 13.40 12.50 0.85
CA SER A 80 14.19 12.54 -0.39
C SER A 80 15.65 12.22 -0.11
N ILE A 81 16.32 11.55 -1.05
CA ILE A 81 17.79 11.37 -1.02
C ILE A 81 18.52 12.60 -1.58
N TYR A 82 17.78 13.51 -2.22
CA TYR A 82 18.30 14.73 -2.82
C TYR A 82 17.91 15.96 -1.99
N LYS A 83 18.91 16.66 -1.42
CA LYS A 83 18.69 17.84 -0.55
C LYS A 83 17.92 18.97 -1.25
N GLN A 84 18.14 19.12 -2.56
CA GLN A 84 17.50 20.13 -3.41
C GLN A 84 16.05 19.79 -3.79
N GLU A 85 15.59 18.57 -3.56
CA GLU A 85 14.23 18.10 -3.86
C GLU A 85 13.59 17.50 -2.61
N PRO A 86 13.29 18.30 -1.57
CA PRO A 86 12.68 17.80 -0.34
C PRO A 86 11.33 17.13 -0.61
N LEU A 87 10.96 16.14 0.20
CA LEU A 87 9.66 15.48 0.10
C LEU A 87 8.53 16.49 0.35
N LYS A 88 7.48 16.42 -0.47
CA LYS A 88 6.29 17.26 -0.39
C LYS A 88 5.04 16.40 -0.54
N GLY A 89 3.90 16.95 -0.12
CA GLY A 89 2.63 16.27 -0.26
C GLY A 89 2.45 15.13 0.74
N LYS A 90 1.60 14.16 0.39
CA LYS A 90 1.20 13.07 1.26
C LYS A 90 1.98 11.79 1.00
N VAL A 91 2.11 11.01 2.07
CA VAL A 91 2.62 9.65 2.08
C VAL A 91 1.56 8.74 2.67
N GLN A 92 1.09 7.78 1.88
CA GLN A 92 0.23 6.68 2.30
C GLN A 92 1.13 5.55 2.80
N PHE A 93 1.14 5.30 4.10
CA PHE A 93 1.78 4.12 4.65
C PHE A 93 0.85 2.90 4.53
N PHE A 94 1.46 1.71 4.51
CA PHE A 94 0.81 0.41 4.46
C PHE A 94 1.43 -0.44 5.57
N LEU A 95 0.65 -0.69 6.61
CA LEU A 95 1.02 -1.46 7.79
C LEU A 95 0.28 -2.80 7.81
N HIS A 96 0.69 -3.69 8.70
CA HIS A 96 0.00 -4.96 8.94
C HIS A 96 -1.49 -4.75 9.31
N PRO A 97 -2.44 -5.63 8.88
CA PRO A 97 -3.87 -5.46 9.17
C PRO A 97 -4.27 -5.44 10.65
N SER A 98 -3.38 -5.84 11.57
CA SER A 98 -3.62 -5.78 13.03
C SER A 98 -3.58 -4.36 13.62
N PHE A 99 -3.10 -3.36 12.88
CA PHE A 99 -3.11 -1.96 13.35
C PHE A 99 -4.50 -1.33 13.17
N ASN A 100 -4.96 -0.58 14.19
CA ASN A 100 -6.24 0.15 14.16
C ASN A 100 -6.44 1.07 12.94
N ASN A 101 -5.33 1.58 12.37
CA ASN A 101 -5.30 2.22 11.07
C ASN A 101 -4.18 1.58 10.25
N PRO A 102 -4.47 0.58 9.39
CA PRO A 102 -3.45 -0.12 8.63
C PRO A 102 -2.98 0.67 7.39
N LYS A 103 -3.71 1.72 7.01
CA LYS A 103 -3.38 2.57 5.86
C LYS A 103 -3.37 4.07 6.28
N PRO A 104 -2.47 4.51 7.18
CA PRO A 104 -2.42 5.91 7.61
C PRO A 104 -1.76 6.83 6.56
N VAL A 105 -2.37 8.00 6.33
CA VAL A 105 -1.83 9.05 5.45
C VAL A 105 -1.18 10.14 6.29
N ILE A 106 0.08 10.46 5.99
CA ILE A 106 0.87 11.50 6.67
C ILE A 106 1.26 12.56 5.65
N GLU A 107 1.05 13.84 5.98
CA GLU A 107 1.55 14.96 5.18
C GLU A 107 3.02 15.23 5.54
N ALA A 108 3.86 15.39 4.52
CA ALA A 108 5.27 15.69 4.69
C ALA A 108 5.48 17.12 5.22
N LYS A 109 6.33 17.24 6.25
CA LYS A 109 6.73 18.51 6.88
C LYS A 109 8.25 18.57 6.92
N ASP A 110 8.80 19.76 6.69
CA ASP A 110 10.26 20.01 6.69
C ASP A 110 11.07 19.06 5.78
N GLY A 111 10.44 18.55 4.71
CA GLY A 111 11.04 17.64 3.73
C GLY A 111 10.94 16.15 4.07
N GLU A 112 10.13 15.77 5.06
CA GLU A 112 9.97 14.40 5.56
C GLU A 112 8.50 14.06 5.92
N ALA A 113 8.07 12.82 5.68
CA ALA A 113 6.91 12.24 6.36
C ALA A 113 7.38 11.31 7.49
N CYS A 114 6.90 11.55 8.72
CA CYS A 114 7.22 10.76 9.90
C CYS A 114 5.96 10.11 10.48
N LEU A 115 5.96 8.78 10.59
CA LEU A 115 4.93 7.98 11.24
C LEU A 115 5.48 7.40 12.55
N GLN A 116 4.73 7.50 13.64
CA GLN A 116 5.11 6.93 14.93
C GLN A 116 4.03 5.96 15.41
N LEU A 117 4.45 4.78 15.86
CA LEU A 117 3.55 3.73 16.35
C LEU A 117 4.27 2.80 17.34
N VAL A 118 3.53 1.87 17.94
CA VAL A 118 4.06 0.85 18.86
C VAL A 118 3.71 -0.53 18.31
N SER A 119 4.67 -1.46 18.33
CA SER A 119 4.50 -2.85 17.89
C SER A 119 5.00 -3.82 18.95
N TYR A 120 4.51 -5.06 18.93
CA TYR A 120 5.01 -6.17 19.74
C TYR A 120 6.11 -6.98 19.02
N GLY A 121 6.39 -6.70 17.76
CA GLY A 121 7.40 -7.41 16.97
C GLY A 121 7.68 -6.77 15.61
N SER A 122 8.52 -7.46 14.82
CA SER A 122 8.83 -7.10 13.43
C SER A 122 7.66 -7.32 12.47
N PHE A 123 7.63 -6.54 11.38
CA PHE A 123 6.76 -6.74 10.22
C PHE A 123 7.32 -5.98 9.02
N THR A 124 6.96 -6.41 7.81
CA THR A 124 7.21 -5.64 6.59
C THR A 124 6.15 -4.54 6.46
N LEU A 125 6.57 -3.34 6.09
CA LEU A 125 5.69 -2.19 5.83
C LEU A 125 6.07 -1.48 4.53
N GLY A 126 5.16 -0.68 4.01
CA GLY A 126 5.40 0.12 2.81
C GLY A 126 4.97 1.57 2.95
N ALA A 127 5.46 2.40 2.04
CA ALA A 127 5.02 3.77 1.85
C ALA A 127 4.88 4.10 0.35
N GLN A 128 3.76 4.72 -0.01
CA GLN A 128 3.53 5.31 -1.32
C GLN A 128 3.49 6.84 -1.21
N THR A 129 4.25 7.55 -2.03
CA THR A 129 4.23 9.02 -2.12
C THR A 129 3.25 9.50 -3.20
N GLU A 130 2.84 10.78 -3.16
CA GLU A 130 1.98 11.37 -4.21
C GLU A 130 2.65 11.44 -5.60
N ASP A 131 3.99 11.51 -5.70
CA ASP A 131 4.74 11.32 -6.97
C ASP A 131 4.91 9.83 -7.36
N GLY A 132 4.25 8.95 -6.61
CA GLY A 132 4.06 7.53 -6.90
C GLY A 132 5.31 6.69 -6.67
N ALA A 133 6.26 7.11 -5.83
CA ALA A 133 7.32 6.24 -5.37
C ALA A 133 6.72 5.13 -4.49
N MET A 134 7.20 3.89 -4.63
CA MET A 134 6.72 2.73 -3.89
C MET A 134 7.87 2.12 -3.09
N LEU A 135 7.88 2.38 -1.79
CA LEU A 135 8.97 2.04 -0.87
C LEU A 135 8.54 0.88 0.02
N LYS A 136 9.44 -0.06 0.29
CA LYS A 136 9.21 -1.17 1.25
C LYS A 136 10.36 -1.27 2.24
N LEU A 137 10.02 -1.52 3.50
CA LEU A 137 10.95 -1.68 4.61
C LEU A 137 10.57 -2.94 5.38
N ASP A 138 11.52 -3.84 5.61
CA ASP A 138 11.36 -4.92 6.56
C ASP A 138 12.03 -4.58 7.90
N LEU A 139 11.23 -4.55 8.97
CA LEU A 139 11.74 -4.18 10.29
C LEU A 139 12.72 -5.20 10.88
N ALA A 140 12.73 -6.46 10.43
CA ALA A 140 13.65 -7.49 10.93
C ALA A 140 15.02 -7.45 10.23
N THR A 141 15.08 -7.10 8.93
CA THR A 141 16.33 -7.16 8.15
C THR A 141 16.96 -5.81 7.84
N ASP A 142 16.16 -4.75 7.72
CA ASP A 142 16.61 -3.49 7.12
C ASP A 142 16.94 -2.40 8.16
N VAL A 143 16.65 -2.65 9.44
CA VAL A 143 16.96 -1.74 10.54
C VAL A 143 18.16 -2.25 11.33
N VAL A 144 19.16 -1.39 11.53
CA VAL A 144 20.36 -1.72 12.30
C VAL A 144 20.08 -1.59 13.80
N GLY A 145 20.45 -2.62 14.58
CA GLY A 145 20.34 -2.63 16.04
C GLY A 145 19.22 -3.51 16.60
N VAL A 146 18.30 -4.00 15.77
CA VAL A 146 17.25 -4.95 16.16
C VAL A 146 17.74 -6.40 16.09
N SER A 147 18.63 -6.77 17.01
CA SER A 147 19.02 -8.17 17.20
C SER A 147 18.06 -8.86 18.19
N GLY A 148 16.98 -9.46 17.67
CA GLY A 148 16.08 -10.34 18.44
C GLY A 148 14.64 -9.83 18.65
N ILE A 149 14.03 -9.27 17.61
CA ILE A 149 12.55 -9.07 17.51
C ILE A 149 11.90 -10.12 16.63
#